data_AF-A0AAC9Z252-F1
#
_entry.id   AF-A0AAC9Z252-F1
#
_cell.length_a   1.000
_cell.length_b   1.000
_cell.length_c   1.000
_cell.angle_alpha   90.00
_cell.angle_beta   90.00
_cell.angle_gamma   90.00
#
_symmetry.space_group_name_H-M   'P 1'
#
loop_
_entity.id
_entity.type
_entity.pdbx_description
1 polymer ?
#
loop_
_entity_poly.entity_id
_entity_poly.type
_entity_poly.pdbx_seq_one_letter_code
_entity_poly.pdbx_strand_id
1 'polypeptide(L)'
;MSIPSTKYGLIFFFFIALIGVWLRALHWVSFPLSYSHLVHAHSHVAFQGWVYVTLFLLLIRSFLADGNLKKYRWQFFATIITVLGILVSFAFYGYGLYSITFSTLFQLLNYVFMFCFWKDTRHYLGSSIQWVRVGFTFGVLSSIIPFFIGILSAKGFSGTEIYHAAIFSFLHFQYNGWFLFMIIGLVYKLFEDKWLNFDTKKARKALFFLAAGTLFGVCLSYLGMEFLPKIYPIAILSIIFKAIGLWYLLFSFPKQWLSIFSSKGWSRKYIFIFLGALILKSLLQTISVFPSAIDLFFNNKYLILAYLHLSLIAMISCSLLALMHHYGWIANTFLSRLGNVFLMMGFVVSEVLLVTGGLGMFYSPIIMLIASGSMAFAVLCLILSPIQNKFSLWKRTNGSL
;
A
#
# COMPACT_ATOMS: atom_id res chain seq x y z
N MET A 1 14.20 -9.41 25.18
CA MET A 1 13.26 -8.26 25.08
C MET A 1 12.45 -8.45 23.80
N SER A 2 11.15 -8.78 23.87
CA SER A 2 10.34 -9.08 22.68
C SER A 2 10.11 -7.82 21.82
N ILE A 3 10.37 -7.89 20.52
CA ILE A 3 10.06 -6.81 19.58
C ILE A 3 8.54 -6.53 19.62
N PRO A 4 8.09 -5.30 19.88
CA PRO A 4 6.67 -4.96 19.87
C PRO A 4 6.04 -5.23 18.50
N SER A 5 4.82 -5.81 18.47
CA SER A 5 4.14 -6.19 17.23
C SER A 5 4.05 -5.02 16.22
N THR A 6 3.94 -3.79 16.71
CA THR A 6 3.84 -2.57 15.90
C THR A 6 5.10 -2.23 15.10
N LYS A 7 6.26 -2.82 15.41
CA LYS A 7 7.50 -2.61 14.66
C LYS A 7 7.71 -3.57 13.49
N TYR A 8 6.98 -4.69 13.42
CA TYR A 8 7.19 -5.70 12.37
C TYR A 8 6.95 -5.15 10.96
N GLY A 9 5.93 -4.31 10.79
CA GLY A 9 5.72 -3.60 9.52
C GLY A 9 6.97 -2.79 9.13
N LEU A 10 7.49 -1.94 10.04
CA LEU A 10 8.68 -1.14 9.77
C LEU A 10 9.92 -1.99 9.48
N ILE A 11 10.08 -3.12 10.14
CA ILE A 11 11.18 -4.07 9.87
C ILE A 11 11.10 -4.57 8.43
N PHE A 12 9.91 -4.97 7.95
CA PHE A 12 9.75 -5.31 6.53
C PHE A 12 9.98 -4.12 5.63
N PHE A 13 9.52 -2.92 6.01
CA PHE A 13 9.78 -1.69 5.24
C PHE A 13 11.28 -1.43 5.08
N PHE A 14 12.07 -1.71 6.12
CA PHE A 14 13.52 -1.62 6.07
C PHE A 14 14.11 -2.66 5.12
N PHE A 15 13.67 -3.92 5.17
CA PHE A 15 14.11 -4.94 4.20
C PHE A 15 13.79 -4.53 2.75
N ILE A 16 12.58 -4.00 2.50
CA ILE A 16 12.19 -3.50 1.17
C ILE A 16 13.10 -2.37 0.72
N ALA A 17 13.39 -1.41 1.61
CA ALA A 17 14.29 -0.29 1.31
C ALA A 17 15.72 -0.78 1.03
N LEU A 18 16.23 -1.74 1.80
CA LEU A 18 17.53 -2.38 1.56
C LEU A 18 17.57 -3.08 0.21
N ILE A 19 16.56 -3.88 -0.13
CA ILE A 19 16.47 -4.52 -1.46
C ILE A 19 16.40 -3.45 -2.55
N GLY A 20 15.70 -2.34 -2.29
CA GLY A 20 15.69 -1.16 -3.16
C GLY A 20 17.11 -0.65 -3.42
N VAL A 21 17.90 -0.39 -2.37
CA VAL A 21 19.32 0.01 -2.48
C VAL A 21 20.10 -1.00 -3.32
N TRP A 22 19.97 -2.30 -3.01
CA TRP A 22 20.66 -3.36 -3.74
C TRP A 22 20.31 -3.37 -5.23
N LEU A 23 19.03 -3.27 -5.58
CA LEU A 23 18.58 -3.20 -6.98
C LEU A 23 19.20 -2.04 -7.75
N ARG A 24 19.58 -0.95 -7.08
CA ARG A 24 20.27 0.19 -7.70
C ARG A 24 21.78 -0.06 -7.74
N ALA A 25 22.36 -0.63 -6.69
CA ALA A 25 23.78 -0.94 -6.57
C ALA A 25 24.26 -1.98 -7.59
N LEU A 26 23.38 -2.86 -8.08
CA LEU A 26 23.71 -3.87 -9.10
C LEU A 26 24.27 -3.32 -10.42
N HIS A 27 24.15 -2.01 -10.67
CA HIS A 27 24.82 -1.37 -11.81
C HIS A 27 26.34 -1.33 -11.66
N TRP A 28 26.87 -1.41 -10.43
CA TRP A 28 28.31 -1.30 -10.14
C TRP A 28 28.89 -2.53 -9.46
N VAL A 29 28.04 -3.38 -8.86
CA VAL A 29 28.48 -4.53 -8.07
C VAL A 29 27.79 -5.78 -8.60
N SER A 30 28.58 -6.79 -8.97
CA SER A 30 28.08 -8.12 -9.26
C SER A 30 27.68 -8.81 -7.95
N PHE A 31 26.47 -9.34 -7.87
CA PHE A 31 25.96 -10.07 -6.71
C PHE A 31 25.36 -11.41 -7.16
N PRO A 32 25.45 -12.50 -6.36
CA PRO A 32 25.01 -13.83 -6.79
C PRO A 32 23.49 -14.00 -6.93
N LEU A 33 22.69 -12.99 -6.59
CA LEU A 33 21.23 -13.02 -6.77
C LEU A 33 20.82 -12.29 -8.04
N SER A 34 19.87 -12.90 -8.77
CA SER A 34 19.30 -12.31 -9.98
C SER A 34 18.54 -11.02 -9.69
N TYR A 35 18.67 -10.03 -10.58
CA TYR A 35 17.89 -8.79 -10.54
C TYR A 35 16.38 -9.08 -10.51
N SER A 36 15.88 -10.02 -11.35
CA SER A 36 14.45 -10.34 -11.41
C SER A 36 13.95 -10.94 -10.10
N HIS A 37 14.75 -11.81 -9.48
CA HIS A 37 14.44 -12.43 -8.19
C HIS A 37 14.30 -11.37 -7.09
N LEU A 38 15.23 -10.41 -7.05
CA LEU A 38 15.19 -9.30 -6.11
C LEU A 38 14.00 -8.35 -6.36
N VAL A 39 13.60 -8.12 -7.61
CA VAL A 39 12.39 -7.35 -7.94
C VAL A 39 11.12 -8.05 -7.43
N HIS A 40 11.03 -9.37 -7.57
CA HIS A 40 9.92 -10.14 -7.00
C HIS A 40 9.94 -10.08 -5.45
N ALA A 41 11.07 -10.32 -4.82
CA ALA A 41 11.20 -10.22 -3.36
C ALA A 41 10.81 -8.82 -2.86
N HIS A 42 11.29 -7.76 -3.52
CA HIS A 42 10.97 -6.38 -3.19
C HIS A 42 9.45 -6.11 -3.23
N SER A 43 8.80 -6.44 -4.35
CA SER A 43 7.39 -6.15 -4.56
C SER A 43 6.46 -6.98 -3.68
N HIS A 44 6.72 -8.28 -3.53
CA HIS A 44 5.92 -9.15 -2.66
C HIS A 44 6.03 -8.73 -1.20
N VAL A 45 7.24 -8.46 -0.69
CA VAL A 45 7.44 -8.02 0.69
C VAL A 45 6.88 -6.61 0.91
N ALA A 46 6.93 -5.72 -0.11
CA ALA A 46 6.27 -4.41 -0.05
C ALA A 46 4.78 -4.52 0.27
N PHE A 47 4.06 -5.39 -0.41
CA PHE A 47 2.63 -5.57 -0.17
C PHE A 47 2.32 -6.40 1.06
N GLN A 48 3.01 -7.53 1.24
CA GLN A 48 2.65 -8.55 2.21
C GLN A 48 3.34 -8.35 3.56
N GLY A 49 4.57 -7.82 3.56
CA GLY A 49 5.35 -7.56 4.77
C GLY A 49 5.18 -6.15 5.32
N TRP A 50 5.21 -5.13 4.47
CA TRP A 50 5.01 -3.75 4.94
C TRP A 50 3.53 -3.38 5.05
N VAL A 51 2.84 -3.30 3.92
CA VAL A 51 1.47 -2.75 3.87
C VAL A 51 0.48 -3.64 4.61
N TYR A 52 0.44 -4.94 4.28
CA TYR A 52 -0.51 -5.88 4.88
C TYR A 52 -0.32 -6.04 6.39
N VAL A 53 0.90 -6.28 6.88
CA VAL A 53 1.18 -6.43 8.32
C VAL A 53 0.77 -5.17 9.08
N THR A 54 1.04 -3.99 8.53
CA THR A 54 0.67 -2.72 9.16
C THR A 54 -0.85 -2.53 9.17
N LEU A 55 -1.54 -2.80 8.05
CA LEU A 55 -3.00 -2.77 7.98
C LEU A 55 -3.66 -3.78 8.92
N PHE A 56 -3.14 -5.00 9.00
CA PHE A 56 -3.60 -6.03 9.94
C PHE A 56 -3.61 -5.48 11.36
N LEU A 57 -2.48 -4.92 11.81
CA LEU A 57 -2.36 -4.38 13.18
C LEU A 57 -3.27 -3.17 13.40
N LEU A 58 -3.38 -2.27 12.41
CA LEU A 58 -4.24 -1.10 12.50
C LEU A 58 -5.71 -1.50 12.58
N LEU A 59 -6.16 -2.46 11.78
CA LEU A 59 -7.53 -2.98 11.81
C LEU A 59 -7.85 -3.62 13.17
N ILE A 60 -6.97 -4.46 13.71
CA ILE A 60 -7.16 -5.04 15.05
C ILE A 60 -7.21 -3.92 16.11
N ARG A 61 -6.26 -2.97 16.06
CA ARG A 61 -6.20 -1.85 17.01
C ARG A 61 -7.47 -0.98 16.97
N SER A 62 -8.05 -0.78 15.80
CA SER A 62 -9.17 0.13 15.60
C SER A 62 -10.53 -0.51 15.83
N PHE A 63 -10.70 -1.80 15.54
CA PHE A 63 -12.01 -2.45 15.60
C PHE A 63 -12.13 -3.55 16.65
N LEU A 64 -11.01 -4.12 17.13
CA LEU A 64 -11.05 -5.35 17.94
C LEU A 64 -10.17 -5.27 19.20
N ALA A 65 -9.66 -4.09 19.55
CA ALA A 65 -8.68 -3.93 20.63
C ALA A 65 -9.15 -4.43 22.00
N ASP A 66 -10.45 -4.39 22.26
CA ASP A 66 -11.05 -4.79 23.53
C ASP A 66 -11.52 -6.27 23.55
N GLY A 67 -11.35 -7.00 22.44
CA GLY A 67 -11.78 -8.38 22.28
C GLY A 67 -10.72 -9.44 22.62
N ASN A 68 -11.09 -10.72 22.46
CA ASN A 68 -10.13 -11.82 22.58
C ASN A 68 -9.21 -11.90 21.35
N LEU A 69 -7.96 -11.44 21.52
CA LEU A 69 -6.97 -11.36 20.46
C LEU A 69 -6.17 -12.64 20.22
N LYS A 70 -6.42 -13.74 20.96
CA LYS A 70 -5.61 -14.97 20.88
C LYS A 70 -5.52 -15.53 19.45
N LYS A 71 -6.64 -15.60 18.74
CA LYS A 71 -6.68 -16.09 17.35
C LYS A 71 -5.92 -15.18 16.38
N TYR A 72 -6.04 -13.87 16.53
CA TYR A 72 -5.35 -12.88 15.70
C TYR A 72 -3.85 -12.86 15.98
N ARG A 73 -3.43 -13.15 17.22
CA ARG A 73 -2.02 -13.33 17.56
C ARG A 73 -1.42 -14.51 16.79
N TRP A 74 -2.10 -15.66 16.76
CA TRP A 74 -1.63 -16.83 16.00
C TRP A 74 -1.59 -16.56 14.50
N GLN A 75 -2.65 -15.96 13.95
CA GLN A 75 -2.68 -15.56 12.54
C GLN A 75 -1.53 -14.60 12.20
N PHE A 76 -1.26 -13.63 13.07
CA PHE A 76 -0.16 -12.69 12.88
C PHE A 76 1.19 -13.42 12.78
N PHE A 77 1.53 -14.32 13.71
CA PHE A 77 2.82 -15.04 13.63
C PHE A 77 2.92 -15.97 12.42
N ALA A 78 1.84 -16.67 12.09
CA ALA A 78 1.79 -17.49 10.87
C ALA A 78 2.07 -16.63 9.63
N THR A 79 1.49 -15.43 9.55
CA THR A 79 1.76 -14.48 8.48
C THR A 79 3.22 -14.02 8.48
N ILE A 80 3.79 -13.63 9.62
CA ILE A 80 5.18 -13.16 9.69
C ILE A 80 6.15 -14.25 9.18
N ILE A 81 6.00 -15.49 9.65
CA ILE A 81 6.81 -16.63 9.21
C ILE A 81 6.63 -16.85 7.70
N THR A 82 5.39 -16.79 7.22
CA THR A 82 5.09 -16.96 5.79
C THR A 82 5.75 -15.87 4.95
N VAL A 83 5.66 -14.60 5.35
CA VAL A 83 6.28 -13.48 4.63
C VAL A 83 7.81 -13.55 4.64
N LEU A 84 8.42 -14.03 5.73
CA LEU A 84 9.86 -14.32 5.74
C LEU A 84 10.21 -15.44 4.74
N GLY A 85 9.38 -16.48 4.66
CA GLY A 85 9.47 -17.51 3.62
C GLY A 85 9.37 -16.93 2.21
N ILE A 86 8.44 -16.00 1.96
CA ILE A 86 8.29 -15.26 0.70
C ILE A 86 9.55 -14.46 0.38
N LEU A 87 10.05 -13.67 1.34
CA LEU A 87 11.27 -12.87 1.17
C LEU A 87 12.45 -13.73 0.72
N VAL A 88 12.73 -14.80 1.46
CA VAL A 88 13.88 -15.69 1.17
C VAL A 88 13.65 -16.45 -0.14
N SER A 89 12.48 -17.08 -0.32
CA SER A 89 12.22 -17.90 -1.49
C SER A 89 12.24 -17.11 -2.80
N PHE A 90 11.65 -15.90 -2.85
CA PHE A 90 11.75 -15.06 -4.05
C PHE A 90 13.15 -14.54 -4.29
N ALA A 91 13.90 -14.17 -3.24
CA ALA A 91 15.26 -13.64 -3.41
C ALA A 91 16.21 -14.70 -4.00
N PHE A 92 16.10 -15.95 -3.58
CA PHE A 92 16.97 -17.05 -4.05
C PHE A 92 16.43 -17.74 -5.31
N TYR A 93 15.14 -18.10 -5.33
CA TYR A 93 14.55 -18.98 -6.35
C TYR A 93 13.64 -18.27 -7.34
N GLY A 94 13.41 -16.97 -7.19
CA GLY A 94 12.53 -16.22 -8.10
C GLY A 94 11.11 -16.76 -8.09
N TYR A 95 10.48 -16.82 -9.28
CA TYR A 95 9.14 -17.37 -9.47
C TYR A 95 9.22 -18.91 -9.61
N GLY A 96 9.19 -19.61 -8.48
CA GLY A 96 9.41 -21.06 -8.41
C GLY A 96 8.55 -21.73 -7.35
N LEU A 97 8.69 -23.04 -7.17
CA LEU A 97 7.82 -23.84 -6.31
C LEU A 97 7.68 -23.24 -4.90
N TYR A 98 8.80 -22.97 -4.22
CA TYR A 98 8.79 -22.47 -2.85
C TYR A 98 8.13 -21.09 -2.72
N SER A 99 8.41 -20.17 -3.64
CA SER A 99 7.84 -18.82 -3.59
C SER A 99 6.34 -18.80 -3.91
N ILE A 100 5.89 -19.69 -4.81
CA ILE A 100 4.47 -19.93 -5.08
C ILE A 100 3.81 -20.54 -3.83
N THR A 101 4.38 -21.59 -3.24
CA THR A 101 3.83 -22.23 -2.03
C THR A 101 3.65 -21.24 -0.88
N PHE A 102 4.68 -20.45 -0.56
CA PHE A 102 4.56 -19.45 0.49
C PHE A 102 3.57 -18.33 0.14
N SER A 103 3.51 -17.90 -1.13
CA SER A 103 2.51 -16.90 -1.57
C SER A 103 1.08 -17.43 -1.48
N THR A 104 0.85 -18.69 -1.84
CA THR A 104 -0.45 -19.35 -1.68
C THR A 104 -0.83 -19.48 -0.20
N LEU A 105 0.11 -19.90 0.66
CA LEU A 105 -0.09 -19.96 2.10
C LEU A 105 -0.45 -18.58 2.67
N PHE A 106 0.24 -17.52 2.25
CA PHE A 106 -0.09 -16.15 2.65
C PHE A 106 -1.52 -15.80 2.25
N GLN A 107 -1.94 -16.16 1.04
CA GLN A 107 -3.28 -15.85 0.58
C GLN A 107 -4.37 -16.60 1.36
N LEU A 108 -4.12 -17.86 1.74
CA LEU A 108 -5.02 -18.61 2.63
C LEU A 108 -5.12 -17.94 3.99
N LEU A 109 -3.99 -17.54 4.60
CA LEU A 109 -3.98 -16.82 5.86
C LEU A 109 -4.73 -15.47 5.76
N ASN A 110 -4.57 -14.77 4.64
CA ASN A 110 -5.29 -13.54 4.36
C ASN A 110 -6.80 -13.75 4.32
N TYR A 111 -7.29 -14.77 3.61
CA TYR A 111 -8.71 -15.10 3.57
C TYR A 111 -9.26 -15.51 4.95
N VAL A 112 -8.49 -16.30 5.70
CA VAL A 112 -8.85 -16.66 7.09
C VAL A 112 -8.96 -15.42 7.97
N PHE A 113 -8.03 -14.46 7.84
CA PHE A 113 -8.10 -13.18 8.54
C PHE A 113 -9.33 -12.37 8.14
N MET A 114 -9.60 -12.22 6.84
CA MET A 114 -10.77 -11.51 6.31
C MET A 114 -12.07 -12.09 6.87
N PHE A 115 -12.22 -13.42 6.82
CA PHE A 115 -13.39 -14.12 7.35
C PHE A 115 -13.56 -13.91 8.86
N CYS A 116 -12.48 -14.09 9.64
CA CYS A 116 -12.52 -13.90 11.09
C CYS A 116 -12.88 -12.46 11.45
N PHE A 117 -12.22 -11.49 10.80
CA PHE A 117 -12.46 -10.06 11.01
C PHE A 117 -13.91 -9.69 10.66
N TRP A 118 -14.43 -10.17 9.53
CA TRP A 118 -15.83 -9.92 9.14
C TRP A 118 -16.82 -10.45 10.17
N LYS A 119 -16.62 -11.69 10.63
CA LYS A 119 -17.47 -12.33 11.65
C LYS A 119 -17.46 -11.53 12.96
N ASP A 120 -16.28 -11.14 13.44
CA ASP A 120 -16.14 -10.45 14.71
C ASP A 120 -16.63 -9.00 14.65
N THR A 121 -16.59 -8.37 13.48
CA THR A 121 -17.05 -6.99 13.27
C THR A 121 -18.46 -6.89 12.72
N ARG A 122 -19.24 -7.98 12.69
CA ARG A 122 -20.61 -8.00 12.12
C ARG A 122 -21.54 -6.97 12.75
N HIS A 123 -21.33 -6.66 14.04
CA HIS A 123 -22.14 -5.73 14.82
C HIS A 123 -21.81 -4.26 14.56
N TYR A 124 -20.67 -3.95 13.92
CA TYR A 124 -20.37 -2.59 13.49
C TYR A 124 -21.20 -2.22 12.26
N LEU A 125 -21.83 -1.04 12.31
CA LEU A 125 -22.68 -0.49 11.25
C LEU A 125 -22.20 0.88 10.73
N GLY A 126 -21.07 1.39 11.25
CA GLY A 126 -20.50 2.69 10.89
C GLY A 126 -20.04 2.77 9.43
N SER A 127 -19.71 3.98 8.99
CA SER A 127 -19.18 4.17 7.63
C SER A 127 -17.81 3.51 7.50
N SER A 128 -16.99 3.59 8.54
CA SER A 128 -15.64 3.00 8.60
C SER A 128 -15.61 1.53 8.18
N ILE A 129 -16.49 0.70 8.76
CA ILE A 129 -16.52 -0.73 8.49
C ILE A 129 -17.02 -1.05 7.08
N GLN A 130 -17.90 -0.22 6.51
CA GLN A 130 -18.37 -0.40 5.13
C GLN A 130 -17.21 -0.22 4.13
N TRP A 131 -16.38 0.80 4.34
CA TRP A 131 -15.16 1.01 3.55
C TRP A 131 -14.18 -0.16 3.67
N VAL A 132 -13.94 -0.64 4.89
CA VAL A 132 -13.08 -1.81 5.15
C VAL A 132 -13.61 -3.05 4.43
N ARG A 133 -14.92 -3.32 4.52
CA ARG A 133 -15.56 -4.48 3.87
C ARG A 133 -15.45 -4.42 2.35
N VAL A 134 -15.69 -3.27 1.73
CA VAL A 134 -15.48 -3.09 0.28
C VAL A 134 -13.99 -3.24 -0.09
N GLY A 135 -13.08 -2.73 0.75
CA GLY A 135 -11.65 -2.97 0.60
C GLY A 135 -11.29 -4.45 0.61
N PHE A 136 -11.89 -5.27 1.49
CA PHE A 136 -11.67 -6.72 1.47
C PHE A 136 -12.21 -7.37 0.20
N THR A 137 -13.36 -6.95 -0.31
CA THR A 137 -13.88 -7.43 -1.60
C THR A 137 -12.88 -7.19 -2.74
N PHE A 138 -12.29 -5.99 -2.80
CA PHE A 138 -11.22 -5.71 -3.76
C PHE A 138 -9.94 -6.51 -3.47
N GLY A 139 -9.63 -6.78 -2.20
CA GLY A 139 -8.52 -7.65 -1.81
C GLY A 139 -8.70 -9.07 -2.35
N VAL A 140 -9.89 -9.64 -2.23
CA VAL A 140 -10.23 -10.95 -2.80
C VAL A 140 -10.10 -10.91 -4.33
N LEU A 141 -10.73 -9.93 -4.98
CA LEU A 141 -10.68 -9.76 -6.44
C LEU A 141 -9.24 -9.65 -6.95
N SER A 142 -8.42 -8.82 -6.29
CA SER A 142 -7.01 -8.65 -6.62
C SER A 142 -6.26 -9.97 -6.47
N SER A 143 -6.45 -10.69 -5.37
CA SER A 143 -5.69 -11.90 -5.07
C SER A 143 -6.03 -13.14 -5.91
N ILE A 144 -7.15 -13.15 -6.62
CA ILE A 144 -7.47 -14.21 -7.59
C ILE A 144 -6.57 -14.08 -8.84
N ILE A 145 -6.20 -12.85 -9.21
CA ILE A 145 -5.50 -12.56 -10.45
C ILE A 145 -4.07 -13.14 -10.51
N PRO A 146 -3.26 -13.13 -9.44
CA PRO A 146 -1.97 -13.82 -9.42
C PRO A 146 -2.01 -15.30 -9.77
N PHE A 147 -3.10 -16.03 -9.45
CA PHE A 147 -3.25 -17.41 -9.91
C PHE A 147 -3.37 -17.48 -11.44
N PHE A 148 -4.09 -16.53 -12.04
CA PHE A 148 -4.17 -16.41 -13.50
C PHE A 148 -2.81 -16.05 -14.12
N ILE A 149 -2.03 -15.15 -13.50
CA ILE A 149 -0.65 -14.84 -13.91
C ILE A 149 0.21 -16.11 -13.88
N GLY A 150 0.11 -16.93 -12.83
CA GLY A 150 0.80 -18.21 -12.74
C GLY A 150 0.42 -19.18 -13.85
N ILE A 151 -0.87 -19.30 -14.17
CA ILE A 151 -1.37 -20.13 -15.28
C ILE A 151 -0.82 -19.65 -16.63
N LEU A 152 -0.85 -18.33 -16.88
CA LEU A 152 -0.33 -17.75 -18.12
C LEU A 152 1.17 -18.02 -18.27
N SER A 153 1.94 -17.85 -17.19
CA SER A 153 3.37 -18.14 -17.19
C SER A 153 3.66 -19.61 -17.46
N ALA A 154 2.94 -20.53 -16.81
CA ALA A 154 3.09 -21.97 -17.02
C ALA A 154 2.74 -22.42 -18.45
N LYS A 155 1.82 -21.69 -19.11
CA LYS A 155 1.43 -21.93 -20.51
C LYS A 155 2.33 -21.22 -21.54
N GLY A 156 3.39 -20.53 -21.11
CA GLY A 156 4.31 -19.85 -22.02
C GLY A 156 3.83 -18.48 -22.52
N PHE A 157 2.80 -17.88 -21.91
CA PHE A 157 2.31 -16.54 -22.25
C PHE A 157 3.02 -15.41 -21.49
N SER A 158 4.16 -15.67 -20.85
CA SER A 158 4.92 -14.63 -20.17
C SER A 158 5.37 -13.55 -21.16
N GLY A 159 5.14 -12.28 -20.80
CA GLY A 159 5.50 -11.12 -21.63
C GLY A 159 4.49 -10.77 -22.73
N THR A 160 3.40 -11.54 -22.88
CA THR A 160 2.32 -11.15 -23.79
C THR A 160 1.45 -10.04 -23.19
N GLU A 161 0.65 -9.41 -24.03
CA GLU A 161 -0.27 -8.36 -23.64
C GLU A 161 -1.25 -8.83 -22.55
N ILE A 162 -1.83 -10.03 -22.67
CA ILE A 162 -2.75 -10.59 -21.66
C ILE A 162 -2.06 -10.85 -20.31
N TYR A 163 -0.77 -11.20 -20.33
CA TYR A 163 0.04 -11.36 -19.12
C TYR A 163 0.29 -10.03 -18.42
N HIS A 164 0.63 -8.98 -19.19
CA HIS A 164 0.76 -7.62 -18.66
C HIS A 164 -0.58 -7.08 -18.15
N ALA A 165 -1.67 -7.33 -18.87
CA ALA A 165 -3.01 -6.97 -18.44
C ALA A 165 -3.31 -7.57 -17.07
N ALA A 166 -3.06 -8.86 -16.87
CA ALA A 166 -3.27 -9.53 -15.57
C ALA A 166 -2.42 -8.91 -14.44
N ILE A 167 -1.13 -8.62 -14.69
CA ILE A 167 -0.28 -7.93 -13.70
C ILE A 167 -0.87 -6.56 -13.33
N PHE A 168 -1.27 -5.79 -14.33
CA PHE A 168 -1.85 -4.46 -14.12
C PHE A 168 -3.20 -4.53 -13.41
N SER A 169 -4.05 -5.51 -13.72
CA SER A 169 -5.31 -5.73 -13.01
C SER A 169 -5.06 -6.05 -11.53
N PHE A 170 -4.12 -6.95 -11.25
CA PHE A 170 -3.73 -7.30 -9.88
C PHE A 170 -3.33 -6.05 -9.11
N LEU A 171 -2.34 -5.31 -9.63
CA LEU A 171 -1.83 -4.09 -9.00
C LEU A 171 -2.93 -3.05 -8.81
N HIS A 172 -3.74 -2.81 -9.83
CA HIS A 172 -4.82 -1.83 -9.80
C HIS A 172 -5.79 -2.13 -8.65
N PHE A 173 -6.33 -3.35 -8.56
CA PHE A 173 -7.24 -3.72 -7.47
C PHE A 173 -6.54 -3.76 -6.11
N GLN A 174 -5.24 -4.06 -6.08
CA GLN A 174 -4.45 -4.12 -4.85
C GLN A 174 -4.35 -2.74 -4.18
N TYR A 175 -3.80 -1.74 -4.87
CA TYR A 175 -3.53 -0.44 -4.23
C TYR A 175 -4.65 0.59 -4.42
N ASN A 176 -5.46 0.54 -5.49
CA ASN A 176 -6.62 1.43 -5.63
C ASN A 176 -7.85 0.91 -4.89
N GLY A 177 -8.01 -0.40 -4.82
CA GLY A 177 -9.14 -1.04 -4.14
C GLY A 177 -8.78 -1.40 -2.71
N TRP A 178 -8.04 -2.50 -2.53
CA TRP A 178 -7.84 -3.08 -1.21
C TRP A 178 -7.18 -2.09 -0.23
N PHE A 179 -5.99 -1.58 -0.53
CA PHE A 179 -5.26 -0.76 0.43
C PHE A 179 -5.88 0.61 0.65
N LEU A 180 -6.24 1.32 -0.41
CA LEU A 180 -6.81 2.68 -0.31
C LEU A 180 -8.13 2.68 0.47
N PHE A 181 -9.02 1.71 0.23
CA PHE A 181 -10.32 1.65 0.93
C PHE A 181 -10.14 1.31 2.41
N MET A 182 -9.16 0.46 2.75
CA MET A 182 -8.80 0.20 4.14
C MET A 182 -8.34 1.46 4.87
N ILE A 183 -7.45 2.23 4.24
CA ILE A 183 -6.93 3.49 4.80
C ILE A 183 -8.07 4.49 5.00
N ILE A 184 -8.94 4.68 4.00
CA ILE A 184 -10.10 5.58 4.12
C ILE A 184 -11.04 5.10 5.23
N GLY A 185 -11.30 3.79 5.33
CA GLY A 185 -12.09 3.21 6.42
C GLY A 185 -11.47 3.47 7.80
N LEU A 186 -10.15 3.36 7.93
CA LEU A 186 -9.43 3.71 9.17
C LEU A 186 -9.53 5.21 9.49
N VAL A 187 -9.52 6.09 8.50
CA VAL A 187 -9.74 7.54 8.71
C VAL A 187 -11.16 7.82 9.21
N TYR A 188 -12.19 7.22 8.61
CA TYR A 188 -13.56 7.34 9.13
C TYR A 188 -13.69 6.75 10.54
N LYS A 189 -12.96 5.68 10.84
CA LYS A 189 -12.94 5.11 12.19
C LYS A 189 -12.42 6.11 13.22
N LEU A 190 -11.39 6.91 12.88
CA LEU A 190 -10.93 8.00 13.74
C LEU A 190 -11.98 9.10 13.94
N PHE A 191 -12.82 9.38 12.93
CA PHE A 191 -13.91 10.34 13.08
C PHE A 191 -14.99 9.80 14.01
N GLU A 192 -15.36 8.54 13.85
CA GLU A 192 -16.32 7.84 14.70
C GLU A 192 -15.83 7.77 16.15
N ASP A 193 -14.58 7.39 16.40
CA ASP A 193 -14.00 7.27 17.74
C ASP A 193 -13.90 8.60 18.49
N LYS A 194 -13.73 9.70 17.75
CA LYS A 194 -13.67 11.07 18.30
C LYS A 194 -15.00 11.81 18.23
N TRP A 195 -16.09 11.12 17.87
CA TRP A 195 -17.43 11.70 17.77
C TRP A 195 -17.49 12.95 16.89
N LEU A 196 -16.70 12.99 15.81
CA LEU A 196 -16.71 14.09 14.87
C LEU A 196 -17.86 13.94 13.89
N ASN A 197 -18.68 14.99 13.77
CA ASN A 197 -19.85 15.01 12.88
C ASN A 197 -19.44 15.16 11.41
N PHE A 198 -19.16 14.03 10.76
CA PHE A 198 -18.94 13.95 9.31
C PHE A 198 -20.25 13.66 8.56
N ASP A 199 -20.31 14.03 7.28
CA ASP A 199 -21.52 13.82 6.46
C ASP A 199 -21.59 12.37 5.96
N THR A 200 -22.40 11.55 6.64
CA THR A 200 -22.58 10.12 6.36
C THR A 200 -23.20 9.84 5.00
N LYS A 201 -24.06 10.76 4.48
CA LYS A 201 -24.67 10.62 3.15
C LYS A 201 -23.60 10.81 2.07
N LYS A 202 -22.76 11.84 2.20
CA LYS A 202 -21.62 12.05 1.30
C LYS A 202 -20.60 10.93 1.41
N ALA A 203 -20.29 10.45 2.61
CA ALA A 203 -19.39 9.31 2.80
C ALA A 203 -19.87 8.05 2.08
N ARG A 204 -21.18 7.75 2.11
CA ARG A 204 -21.77 6.63 1.37
C ARG A 204 -21.71 6.82 -0.15
N LYS A 205 -22.01 8.03 -0.64
CA LYS A 205 -21.87 8.35 -2.07
C LYS A 205 -20.42 8.23 -2.52
N ALA A 206 -19.47 8.73 -1.73
CA ALA A 206 -18.04 8.59 -1.97
C ALA A 206 -17.64 7.12 -2.10
N LEU A 207 -18.09 6.26 -1.17
CA LEU A 207 -17.84 4.81 -1.22
C LEU A 207 -18.35 4.20 -2.52
N PHE A 208 -19.60 4.48 -2.89
CA PHE A 208 -20.21 3.94 -4.10
C PHE A 208 -19.43 4.37 -5.37
N PHE A 209 -19.23 5.67 -5.55
CA PHE A 209 -18.58 6.20 -6.75
C PHE A 209 -17.11 5.81 -6.84
N LEU A 210 -16.37 5.79 -5.73
CA LEU A 210 -14.99 5.32 -5.73
C LEU A 210 -14.91 3.80 -5.95
N ALA A 211 -15.84 3.00 -5.40
CA ALA A 211 -15.87 1.56 -5.64
C ALA A 211 -16.14 1.25 -7.12
N ALA A 212 -17.21 1.83 -7.68
CA ALA A 212 -17.54 1.65 -9.09
C ALA A 212 -16.44 2.22 -10.01
N GLY A 213 -15.89 3.39 -9.68
CA GLY A 213 -14.75 3.98 -10.39
C GLY A 213 -13.48 3.13 -10.30
N THR A 214 -13.27 2.42 -9.20
CA THR A 214 -12.17 1.45 -9.07
C THR A 214 -12.44 0.19 -9.89
N LEU A 215 -13.66 -0.33 -9.89
CA LEU A 215 -14.04 -1.50 -10.69
C LEU A 215 -13.79 -1.24 -12.19
N PHE A 216 -14.34 -0.15 -12.72
CA PHE A 216 -14.16 0.24 -14.12
C PHE A 216 -12.76 0.78 -14.41
N GLY A 217 -12.10 1.34 -13.41
CA GLY A 217 -10.79 1.96 -13.54
C GLY A 217 -9.67 0.99 -13.89
N VAL A 218 -9.91 -0.31 -13.84
CA VAL A 218 -8.95 -1.30 -14.32
C VAL A 218 -8.64 -1.09 -15.81
N CYS A 219 -9.63 -0.63 -16.58
CA CYS A 219 -9.49 -0.30 -18.01
C CYS A 219 -8.48 0.82 -18.27
N LEU A 220 -8.26 1.73 -17.32
CA LEU A 220 -7.20 2.74 -17.45
C LEU A 220 -5.80 2.13 -17.46
N SER A 221 -5.63 0.93 -16.90
CA SER A 221 -4.34 0.24 -16.91
C SER A 221 -4.04 -0.42 -18.25
N TYR A 222 -5.01 -0.44 -19.16
CA TYR A 222 -4.93 -1.06 -20.48
C TYR A 222 -4.91 -0.01 -21.60
N LEU A 223 -4.61 1.26 -21.31
CA LEU A 223 -4.63 2.29 -22.34
C LEU A 223 -3.54 2.10 -23.40
N GLY A 224 -2.41 1.47 -23.06
CA GLY A 224 -1.33 1.14 -24.00
C GLY A 224 -1.48 -0.21 -24.71
N MET A 225 -2.68 -0.78 -24.77
CA MET A 225 -2.95 -2.15 -25.24
C MET A 225 -3.76 -2.16 -26.54
N GLU A 226 -3.57 -3.15 -27.41
CA GLU A 226 -4.23 -3.27 -28.72
C GLU A 226 -5.75 -3.36 -28.60
N PHE A 227 -6.27 -3.96 -27.53
CA PHE A 227 -7.71 -4.07 -27.29
C PHE A 227 -8.36 -2.77 -26.76
N LEU A 228 -7.61 -1.67 -26.63
CA LEU A 228 -8.06 -0.36 -26.16
C LEU A 228 -9.41 0.11 -26.72
N PRO A 229 -9.67 0.06 -28.05
CA PRO A 229 -10.89 0.67 -28.61
C PRO A 229 -12.18 0.12 -28.00
N LYS A 230 -12.17 -1.16 -27.55
CA LYS A 230 -13.33 -1.83 -26.95
C LYS A 230 -13.61 -1.38 -25.52
N ILE A 231 -12.61 -0.85 -24.81
CA ILE A 231 -12.65 -0.58 -23.37
C ILE A 231 -12.49 0.91 -23.03
N TYR A 232 -12.14 1.74 -24.02
CA TYR A 232 -11.91 3.17 -23.84
C TYR A 232 -13.11 3.93 -23.22
N PRO A 233 -14.39 3.67 -23.60
CA PRO A 233 -15.52 4.33 -22.95
C PRO A 233 -15.63 4.00 -21.45
N ILE A 234 -15.27 2.76 -21.06
CA ILE A 234 -15.28 2.31 -19.66
C ILE A 234 -14.17 3.00 -18.87
N ALA A 235 -13.00 3.20 -19.49
CA ALA A 235 -11.91 3.99 -18.91
C ALA A 235 -12.33 5.44 -18.63
N ILE A 236 -13.00 6.11 -19.58
CA ILE A 236 -13.53 7.48 -19.36
C ILE A 236 -14.56 7.50 -18.22
N LEU A 237 -15.52 6.57 -18.23
CA LEU A 237 -16.54 6.47 -17.19
C LEU A 237 -15.91 6.32 -15.80
N SER A 238 -14.83 5.56 -15.70
CA SER A 238 -14.11 5.35 -14.45
C SER A 238 -13.51 6.65 -13.88
N ILE A 239 -13.01 7.55 -14.74
CA ILE A 239 -12.46 8.85 -14.31
C ILE A 239 -13.57 9.72 -13.75
N ILE A 240 -14.72 9.79 -14.44
CA ILE A 240 -15.88 10.56 -13.99
C ILE A 240 -16.34 10.07 -12.61
N PHE A 241 -16.46 8.76 -12.45
CA PHE A 241 -16.86 8.16 -11.17
C PHE A 241 -15.85 8.44 -10.07
N LYS A 242 -14.54 8.31 -10.35
CA LYS A 242 -13.49 8.63 -9.38
C LYS A 242 -13.49 10.11 -9.00
N ALA A 243 -13.69 11.02 -9.95
CA ALA A 243 -13.73 12.46 -9.70
C ALA A 243 -14.92 12.83 -8.80
N ILE A 244 -16.12 12.33 -9.13
CA ILE A 244 -17.33 12.51 -8.30
C ILE A 244 -17.12 11.90 -6.90
N GLY A 245 -16.56 10.70 -6.83
CA GLY A 245 -16.30 9.99 -5.59
C GLY A 245 -15.27 10.71 -4.70
N LEU A 246 -14.19 11.23 -5.28
CA LEU A 246 -13.18 12.03 -4.58
C LEU A 246 -13.76 13.35 -4.07
N TRP A 247 -14.61 14.01 -4.86
CA TRP A 247 -15.33 15.20 -4.42
C TRP A 247 -16.19 14.88 -3.20
N TYR A 248 -17.04 13.86 -3.27
CA TYR A 248 -17.86 13.44 -2.12
C TYR A 248 -17.01 13.05 -0.91
N LEU A 249 -15.86 12.39 -1.11
CA LEU A 249 -14.96 12.00 -0.04
C LEU A 249 -14.46 13.25 0.72
N LEU A 250 -13.87 14.21 0.01
CA LEU A 250 -13.30 15.42 0.60
C LEU A 250 -14.36 16.26 1.31
N PHE A 251 -15.55 16.39 0.71
CA PHE A 251 -16.67 17.14 1.29
C PHE A 251 -17.48 16.39 2.34
N SER A 252 -17.16 15.11 2.59
CA SER A 252 -17.73 14.36 3.71
C SER A 252 -16.99 14.64 5.02
N PHE A 253 -15.72 15.05 4.95
CA PHE A 253 -14.89 15.20 6.13
C PHE A 253 -15.35 16.39 7.00
N PRO A 254 -15.32 16.26 8.34
CA PRO A 254 -15.71 17.34 9.23
C PRO A 254 -14.72 18.51 9.15
N LYS A 255 -15.15 19.77 9.30
CA LYS A 255 -14.26 20.95 9.15
C LYS A 255 -12.97 20.87 9.98
N GLN A 256 -13.06 20.29 11.18
CA GLN A 256 -11.96 20.19 12.13
C GLN A 256 -11.20 18.86 12.05
N TRP A 257 -11.45 17.98 11.08
CA TRP A 257 -10.89 16.62 11.04
C TRP A 257 -9.36 16.56 11.13
N LEU A 258 -8.66 17.56 10.60
CA LEU A 258 -7.21 17.65 10.68
C LEU A 258 -6.69 17.87 12.11
N SER A 259 -7.53 18.30 13.06
CA SER A 259 -7.17 18.46 14.48
C SER A 259 -6.93 17.12 15.18
N ILE A 260 -7.44 16.02 14.60
CA ILE A 260 -7.20 14.66 15.08
C ILE A 260 -5.71 14.33 15.08
N PHE A 261 -4.99 14.88 14.10
CA PHE A 261 -3.58 14.66 13.89
C PHE A 261 -2.80 15.82 14.48
N SER A 262 -1.83 15.51 15.34
CA SER A 262 -1.02 16.53 16.02
C SER A 262 -0.38 17.49 15.02
N SER A 263 -0.64 18.79 15.17
CA SER A 263 -0.13 19.85 14.31
C SER A 263 1.40 19.99 14.37
N LYS A 264 1.98 19.67 15.53
CA LYS A 264 3.43 19.67 15.77
C LYS A 264 4.10 18.34 15.39
N GLY A 265 3.32 17.31 15.05
CA GLY A 265 3.79 15.97 14.73
C GLY A 265 3.86 15.69 13.23
N TRP A 266 4.55 14.61 12.87
CA TRP A 266 4.65 14.14 11.48
C TRP A 266 3.37 13.52 10.94
N SER A 267 2.47 13.10 11.82
CA SER A 267 1.18 12.51 11.44
C SER A 267 0.39 13.43 10.50
N ARG A 268 0.22 14.71 10.86
CA ARG A 268 -0.53 15.67 10.02
C ARG A 268 0.15 15.94 8.68
N LYS A 269 1.48 16.03 8.66
CA LYS A 269 2.26 16.22 7.43
C LYS A 269 2.06 15.06 6.46
N TYR A 270 2.14 13.82 6.96
CA TYR A 270 1.90 12.63 6.14
C TYR A 270 0.47 12.54 5.60
N ILE A 271 -0.54 12.99 6.36
CA ILE A 271 -1.91 13.08 5.86
C ILE A 271 -2.02 14.08 4.69
N PHE A 272 -1.35 15.23 4.76
CA PHE A 272 -1.32 16.16 3.64
C PHE A 272 -0.63 15.56 2.41
N ILE A 273 0.50 14.85 2.60
CA ILE A 273 1.19 14.15 1.51
C ILE A 273 0.26 13.09 0.89
N PHE A 274 -0.42 12.30 1.71
CA PHE A 274 -1.39 11.30 1.24
C PHE A 274 -2.50 11.93 0.39
N LEU A 275 -3.13 13.02 0.86
CA LEU A 275 -4.18 13.71 0.10
C LEU A 275 -3.66 14.33 -1.18
N GLY A 276 -2.49 14.98 -1.13
CA GLY A 276 -1.83 15.55 -2.30
C GLY A 276 -1.52 14.47 -3.34
N ALA A 277 -0.98 13.33 -2.91
CA ALA A 277 -0.69 12.19 -3.77
C ALA A 277 -1.95 11.58 -4.37
N LEU A 278 -3.04 11.45 -3.60
CA LEU A 278 -4.33 10.97 -4.10
C LEU A 278 -4.89 11.88 -5.20
N ILE A 279 -4.83 13.20 -5.01
CA ILE A 279 -5.27 14.19 -6.01
C ILE A 279 -4.36 14.15 -7.24
N LEU A 280 -3.04 14.25 -7.05
CA LEU A 280 -2.07 14.24 -8.15
C LEU A 280 -2.18 12.98 -9.00
N LYS A 281 -2.25 11.81 -8.35
CA LYS A 281 -2.48 10.53 -9.03
C LYS A 281 -3.78 10.52 -9.82
N SER A 282 -4.86 11.09 -9.29
CA SER A 282 -6.15 11.16 -9.98
C SER A 282 -6.06 12.06 -11.21
N LEU A 283 -5.34 13.19 -11.11
CA LEU A 283 -5.06 14.06 -12.26
C LEU A 283 -4.23 13.35 -13.32
N LEU A 284 -3.18 12.62 -12.93
CA LEU A 284 -2.36 11.83 -13.87
C LEU A 284 -3.18 10.74 -14.57
N GLN A 285 -4.10 10.08 -13.86
CA GLN A 285 -5.04 9.12 -14.48
C GLN A 285 -6.01 9.77 -15.48
N THR A 286 -6.40 11.02 -15.23
CA THR A 286 -7.21 11.79 -16.19
C THR A 286 -6.39 12.16 -17.42
N ILE A 287 -5.14 12.61 -17.22
CA ILE A 287 -4.24 12.98 -18.31
C ILE A 287 -3.89 11.77 -19.18
N SER A 288 -3.73 10.59 -18.58
CA SER A 288 -3.31 9.38 -19.32
C SER A 288 -4.31 8.92 -20.38
N VAL A 289 -5.56 9.40 -20.35
CA VAL A 289 -6.59 9.05 -21.34
C VAL A 289 -6.44 9.83 -22.64
N PHE A 290 -5.76 10.99 -22.64
CA PHE A 290 -5.49 11.70 -23.89
C PHE A 290 -4.57 10.86 -24.80
N PRO A 291 -4.90 10.66 -26.08
CA PRO A 291 -4.10 9.83 -26.99
C PRO A 291 -2.61 10.22 -27.03
N SER A 292 -2.31 11.52 -27.00
CA SER A 292 -0.93 12.04 -26.96
C SER A 292 -0.15 11.68 -25.69
N ALA A 293 -0.84 11.31 -24.62
CA ALA A 293 -0.24 10.93 -23.35
C ALA A 293 0.01 9.41 -23.25
N ILE A 294 -0.68 8.58 -24.04
CA ILE A 294 -0.61 7.12 -23.94
C ILE A 294 0.81 6.63 -24.18
N ASP A 295 1.44 7.04 -25.29
CA ASP A 295 2.80 6.61 -25.63
C ASP A 295 3.81 7.03 -24.56
N LEU A 296 3.66 8.24 -24.02
CA LEU A 296 4.53 8.78 -22.99
C LEU A 296 4.44 7.98 -21.69
N PHE A 297 3.23 7.62 -21.24
CA PHE A 297 3.05 6.99 -19.92
C PHE A 297 3.12 5.47 -19.92
N PHE A 298 2.76 4.80 -21.01
CA PHE A 298 2.65 3.33 -21.05
C PHE A 298 3.87 2.62 -21.65
N ASN A 299 4.70 3.33 -22.43
CA ASN A 299 5.95 2.78 -22.97
C ASN A 299 7.20 3.26 -22.21
N ASN A 300 7.03 4.05 -21.14
CA ASN A 300 8.13 4.64 -20.39
C ASN A 300 8.28 4.02 -19.00
N LYS A 301 9.25 3.12 -18.86
CA LYS A 301 9.55 2.42 -17.60
C LYS A 301 9.77 3.39 -16.43
N TYR A 302 10.42 4.53 -16.64
CA TYR A 302 10.70 5.47 -15.55
C TYR A 302 9.42 6.15 -15.05
N LEU A 303 8.54 6.57 -15.96
CA LEU A 303 7.26 7.19 -15.58
C LEU A 303 6.29 6.19 -14.95
N ILE A 304 6.27 4.94 -15.41
CA ILE A 304 5.51 3.85 -14.78
C ILE A 304 6.02 3.63 -13.35
N LEU A 305 7.34 3.58 -13.14
CA LEU A 305 7.93 3.42 -11.82
C LEU A 305 7.65 4.63 -10.92
N ALA A 306 7.74 5.86 -11.42
CA ALA A 306 7.36 7.06 -10.67
C ALA A 306 5.89 6.96 -10.20
N TYR A 307 4.97 6.68 -11.13
CA TYR A 307 3.56 6.51 -10.81
C TYR A 307 3.27 5.45 -9.74
N LEU A 308 3.99 4.32 -9.78
CA LEU A 308 3.91 3.27 -8.76
C LEU A 308 4.47 3.75 -7.41
N HIS A 309 5.60 4.46 -7.36
CA HIS A 309 6.14 5.02 -6.12
C HIS A 309 5.25 6.13 -5.54
N LEU A 310 4.71 7.03 -6.36
CA LEU A 310 3.69 7.99 -5.93
C LEU A 310 2.49 7.27 -5.27
N SER A 311 2.00 6.20 -5.90
CA SER A 311 0.87 5.43 -5.39
C SER A 311 1.21 4.65 -4.12
N LEU A 312 2.39 4.04 -4.01
CA LEU A 312 2.72 3.13 -2.92
C LEU A 312 3.44 3.82 -1.75
N ILE A 313 4.32 4.78 -2.02
CA ILE A 313 5.07 5.51 -0.99
C ILE A 313 4.25 6.72 -0.54
N ALA A 314 3.99 7.68 -1.44
CA ALA A 314 3.36 8.94 -1.04
C ALA A 314 1.89 8.81 -0.64
N MET A 315 1.13 7.90 -1.28
CA MET A 315 -0.27 7.66 -0.91
C MET A 315 -0.40 6.57 0.17
N ILE A 316 -0.03 5.32 -0.11
CA ILE A 316 -0.23 4.22 0.86
C ILE A 316 0.72 4.33 2.07
N SER A 317 2.04 4.41 1.87
CA SER A 317 2.98 4.35 3.00
C SER A 317 2.92 5.58 3.91
N CYS A 318 2.76 6.79 3.35
CA CYS A 318 2.59 7.99 4.16
C CYS A 318 1.31 7.92 5.01
N SER A 319 0.18 7.45 4.47
CA SER A 319 -1.05 7.31 5.28
C SER A 319 -0.90 6.27 6.39
N LEU A 320 -0.22 5.15 6.15
CA LEU A 320 0.12 4.18 7.20
C LEU A 320 1.04 4.80 8.26
N LEU A 321 2.11 5.49 7.87
CA LEU A 321 3.01 6.19 8.79
C LEU A 321 2.28 7.28 9.58
N ALA A 322 1.32 7.97 8.96
CA ALA A 322 0.47 8.94 9.66
C ALA A 322 -0.31 8.29 10.80
N LEU A 323 -0.91 7.13 10.55
CA LEU A 323 -1.63 6.35 11.55
C LEU A 323 -0.70 5.78 12.62
N MET A 324 0.50 5.30 12.25
CA MET A 324 1.50 4.85 13.22
C MET A 324 1.95 5.96 14.17
N HIS A 325 2.19 7.18 13.66
CA HIS A 325 2.46 8.36 14.50
C HIS A 325 1.24 8.74 15.34
N HIS A 326 0.03 8.71 14.77
CA HIS A 326 -1.21 9.04 15.49
C HIS A 326 -1.44 8.11 16.69
N TYR A 327 -1.28 6.82 16.49
CA TYR A 327 -1.42 5.82 17.56
C TYR A 327 -0.19 5.74 18.48
N GLY A 328 0.84 6.57 18.28
CA GLY A 328 2.05 6.60 19.11
C GLY A 328 2.95 5.37 18.97
N TRP A 329 2.84 4.62 17.86
CA TRP A 329 3.71 3.49 17.53
C TRP A 329 5.10 3.97 17.07
N ILE A 330 5.18 5.21 16.58
CA ILE A 330 6.41 5.95 16.36
C ILE A 330 6.33 7.20 17.24
N ALA A 331 7.19 7.33 18.24
CA ALA A 331 7.23 8.49 19.11
C ALA A 331 7.75 9.74 18.37
N ASN A 332 7.35 10.94 18.80
CA ASN A 332 7.90 12.19 18.27
C ASN A 332 9.25 12.56 18.94
N THR A 333 10.32 11.89 18.52
CA THR A 333 11.68 12.07 19.03
C THR A 333 12.57 12.75 17.98
N PHE A 334 13.79 13.13 18.34
CA PHE A 334 14.77 13.59 17.35
C PHE A 334 15.02 12.53 16.27
N LEU A 335 15.18 11.27 16.69
CA LEU A 335 15.46 10.16 15.77
C LEU A 335 14.31 9.89 14.78
N SER A 336 13.06 9.92 15.22
CA SER A 336 11.94 9.77 14.28
C SER A 336 11.77 10.98 13.39
N ARG A 337 12.03 12.20 13.89
CA ARG A 337 12.06 13.41 13.04
C ARG A 337 13.09 13.27 11.93
N LEU A 338 14.31 12.84 12.26
CA LEU A 338 15.36 12.55 11.29
C LEU A 338 14.88 11.51 10.26
N GLY A 339 14.36 10.37 10.74
CA GLY A 339 13.83 9.32 9.87
C GLY A 339 12.76 9.84 8.90
N ASN A 340 11.77 10.59 9.40
CA ASN A 340 10.71 11.10 8.53
C ASN A 340 11.24 12.12 7.48
N VAL A 341 12.21 12.98 7.83
CA VAL A 341 12.84 13.93 6.89
C VAL A 341 13.60 13.18 5.80
N PHE A 342 14.50 12.27 6.18
CA PHE A 342 15.32 11.53 5.22
C PHE A 342 14.47 10.63 4.32
N LEU A 343 13.40 10.03 4.85
CA LEU A 343 12.45 9.25 4.05
C LEU A 343 11.83 10.12 2.95
N MET A 344 11.34 11.31 3.31
CA MET A 344 10.69 12.18 2.33
C MET A 344 11.67 12.81 1.36
N MET A 345 12.87 13.19 1.82
CA MET A 345 13.91 13.70 0.95
C MET A 345 14.34 12.65 -0.07
N GLY A 346 14.63 11.41 0.38
CA GLY A 346 14.98 10.31 -0.50
C GLY A 346 13.87 9.99 -1.51
N PHE A 347 12.61 9.95 -1.07
CA PHE A 347 11.47 9.77 -1.95
C PHE A 347 11.38 10.88 -3.01
N VAL A 348 11.37 12.15 -2.61
CA VAL A 348 11.23 13.28 -3.55
C VAL A 348 12.36 13.30 -4.56
N VAL A 349 13.62 13.09 -4.13
CA VAL A 349 14.77 13.01 -5.04
C VAL A 349 14.62 11.85 -6.02
N SER A 350 14.21 10.67 -5.54
CA SER A 350 13.99 9.51 -6.41
C SER A 350 12.86 9.75 -7.42
N GLU A 351 11.78 10.40 -7.01
CA GLU A 351 10.63 10.69 -7.85
C GLU A 351 10.98 11.70 -8.94
N VAL A 352 11.67 12.78 -8.58
CA VAL A 352 12.16 13.78 -9.53
C VAL A 352 13.07 13.13 -10.57
N LEU A 353 14.03 12.29 -10.15
CA LEU A 353 14.92 11.58 -11.08
C LEU A 353 14.18 10.63 -12.02
N LEU A 354 13.17 9.91 -11.54
CA LEU A 354 12.36 9.03 -12.40
C LEU A 354 11.56 9.86 -13.42
N VAL A 355 10.96 10.97 -13.00
CA VAL A 355 10.21 11.83 -13.93
C VAL A 355 11.14 12.51 -14.94
N THR A 356 12.23 13.13 -14.50
CA THR A 356 13.18 13.79 -15.41
C THR A 356 13.90 12.78 -16.32
N GLY A 357 14.14 11.57 -15.85
CA GLY A 357 14.72 10.48 -16.65
C GLY A 357 13.73 9.96 -17.69
N GLY A 358 12.46 9.82 -17.30
CA GLY A 358 11.37 9.48 -18.22
C GLY A 358 11.15 10.53 -19.31
N LEU A 359 11.27 11.82 -18.97
CA LEU A 359 11.16 12.92 -19.92
C LEU A 359 12.43 13.16 -20.76
N GLY A 360 13.47 12.32 -20.60
CA GLY A 360 14.73 12.45 -21.34
C GLY A 360 15.58 13.66 -20.95
N MET A 361 15.30 14.32 -19.82
CA MET A 361 16.01 15.52 -19.38
C MET A 361 17.25 15.19 -18.54
N PHE A 362 17.10 14.38 -17.48
CA PHE A 362 18.20 14.07 -16.57
C PHE A 362 17.94 12.77 -15.81
N TYR A 363 18.94 11.91 -15.74
CA TYR A 363 18.93 10.72 -14.88
C TYR A 363 20.34 10.45 -14.37
N SER A 364 20.48 10.25 -13.05
CA SER A 364 21.74 9.85 -12.44
C SER A 364 21.54 8.60 -11.59
N PRO A 365 22.12 7.45 -11.98
CA PRO A 365 22.06 6.24 -11.19
C PRO A 365 22.65 6.43 -9.78
N ILE A 366 23.72 7.23 -9.64
CA ILE A 366 24.39 7.48 -8.35
C ILE A 366 23.47 8.25 -7.41
N ILE A 367 22.82 9.32 -7.89
CA ILE A 367 21.87 10.08 -7.07
C ILE A 367 20.67 9.20 -6.70
N MET A 368 20.21 8.33 -7.61
CA MET A 368 19.15 7.35 -7.34
C MET A 368 19.55 6.35 -6.24
N LEU A 369 20.81 5.88 -6.24
CA LEU A 369 21.36 5.02 -5.20
C LEU A 369 21.41 5.74 -3.84
N ILE A 370 21.92 6.98 -3.81
CA ILE A 370 21.98 7.81 -2.59
C ILE A 370 20.58 8.06 -2.04
N ALA A 371 19.62 8.41 -2.90
CA ALA A 371 18.22 8.60 -2.51
C ALA A 371 17.60 7.33 -1.92
N SER A 372 17.89 6.16 -2.51
CA SER A 372 17.48 4.86 -1.97
C SER A 372 18.12 4.56 -0.61
N GLY A 373 19.41 4.85 -0.46
CA GLY A 373 20.15 4.69 0.80
C GLY A 373 19.62 5.59 1.92
N SER A 374 19.28 6.83 1.58
CA SER A 374 18.62 7.78 2.47
C SER A 374 17.29 7.23 3.01
N MET A 375 16.46 6.62 2.14
CA MET A 375 15.22 5.98 2.57
C MET A 375 15.47 4.76 3.47
N ALA A 376 16.48 3.93 3.19
CA ALA A 376 16.82 2.79 4.05
C ALA A 376 17.29 3.24 5.44
N PHE A 377 18.18 4.24 5.50
CA PHE A 377 18.62 4.86 6.75
C PHE A 377 17.44 5.46 7.53
N ALA A 378 16.54 6.15 6.81
CA ALA A 378 15.36 6.74 7.41
C ALA A 378 14.45 5.70 8.09
N VAL A 379 14.17 4.58 7.44
CA VAL A 379 13.33 3.53 8.03
C VAL A 379 14.02 2.90 9.24
N LEU A 380 15.35 2.74 9.23
CA LEU A 380 16.11 2.31 10.40
C LEU A 380 15.91 3.27 11.59
N CYS A 381 16.00 4.58 11.36
CA CYS A 381 15.70 5.57 12.41
C CYS A 381 14.27 5.44 12.97
N LEU A 382 13.28 5.18 12.10
CA LEU A 382 11.90 4.95 12.52
C LEU A 382 11.73 3.67 13.35
N ILE A 383 12.42 2.58 12.98
CA ILE A 383 12.45 1.33 13.76
C ILE A 383 13.06 1.58 15.14
N LEU A 384 14.17 2.31 15.21
CA LEU A 384 14.89 2.55 16.47
C LEU A 384 14.17 3.55 17.38
N SER A 385 13.22 4.34 16.85
CA SER A 385 12.42 5.25 17.64
C SER A 385 11.64 4.52 18.76
N PRO A 386 11.53 5.12 19.96
CA PRO A 386 10.73 4.54 21.03
C PRO A 386 9.24 4.52 20.66
N ILE A 387 8.48 3.66 21.36
CA ILE A 387 7.03 3.59 21.25
C ILE A 387 6.44 4.37 22.41
N GLN A 388 5.62 5.38 22.11
CA GLN A 388 4.89 6.16 23.12
C GLN A 388 3.69 5.38 23.66
N ASN A 389 2.93 4.73 22.78
CA ASN A 389 1.76 3.94 23.14
C ASN A 389 1.95 2.47 22.75
N LYS A 390 2.23 1.63 23.75
CA LYS A 390 2.40 0.20 23.55
C LYS A 390 1.07 -0.45 23.20
N PHE A 391 0.81 -0.61 21.91
CA PHE A 391 -0.14 -1.62 21.44
C PHE A 391 0.59 -2.94 21.24
N SER A 392 0.02 -4.00 21.79
CA SER A 392 0.67 -5.30 21.81
C SER A 392 -0.39 -6.38 21.74
N LEU A 393 -0.31 -7.23 20.70
CA LEU A 393 -1.06 -8.49 20.65
C LEU A 393 -0.63 -9.45 21.78
N TRP A 394 0.40 -9.09 22.55
CA TRP A 394 0.99 -9.88 23.61
C TRP A 394 0.48 -9.56 25.01
N LYS A 395 -0.41 -8.57 25.21
CA LYS A 395 -1.02 -8.38 26.53
C LYS A 395 -1.72 -9.69 26.92
N ARG A 396 -1.25 -10.33 27.99
CA ARG A 396 -2.00 -11.42 28.63
C ARG A 396 -3.34 -10.80 29.03
N THR A 397 -4.43 -11.34 28.51
CA THR A 397 -5.69 -11.30 29.24
C THR A 397 -5.41 -12.03 30.54
N ASN A 398 -4.99 -11.31 31.58
CA ASN A 398 -5.12 -11.82 32.93
C ASN A 398 -6.62 -11.90 33.16
N GLY A 399 -7.19 -13.07 32.83
CA GLY A 399 -8.47 -13.46 33.38
C GLY A 399 -8.22 -13.67 34.87
N SER A 400 -8.59 -12.70 35.68
CA SER A 400 -9.14 -12.99 37.00
C SER A 400 -10.65 -12.89 36.83
N LEU A 401 -11.29 -14.05 36.84
CA LEU A 401 -12.69 -14.23 37.19
C LEU A 401 -13.01 -13.51 38.51
#